data_AF-A0A9E1J9T3-F1
#
_entry.id   AF-A0A9E1J9T3-F1
#
_cell.length_a   1.000
_cell.length_b   1.000
_cell.length_c   1.000
_cell.angle_alpha   90.00
_cell.angle_beta   90.00
_cell.angle_gamma   90.00
#
_symmetry.space_group_name_H-M   'P 1'
#
loop_
_entity.id
_entity.type
_entity.pdbx_description
1 polymer ?
#
loop_
_entity_poly.entity_id
_entity_poly.type
_entity_poly.pdbx_seq_one_letter_code
_entity_poly.pdbx_strand_id
1 'polypeptide(L)' 'MSIIDGLAGLAGDYDLFIFDLWGVVHDGVAVYPGAADCLRRLRGHGARVVLLSNA' A
#
# COMPACT_ATOMS: atom_id res chain seq x y z
N MET A 1 16.24 10.76 -12.15
CA MET A 1 15.00 10.42 -11.41
C MET A 1 14.48 9.12 -12.00
N SER A 2 14.32 8.07 -11.20
CA SER A 2 13.77 6.80 -11.70
C SER A 2 12.26 6.82 -11.56
N ILE A 3 11.54 6.42 -12.60
CA ILE A 3 10.10 6.16 -12.51
C ILE A 3 9.95 4.70 -12.10
N ILE A 4 9.07 4.43 -11.13
CA ILE A 4 8.68 3.07 -10.75
C ILE A 4 7.30 2.75 -11.33
N ASP A 5 7.12 1.53 -11.81
CA ASP A 5 5.83 1.08 -12.38
C ASP A 5 4.79 0.73 -11.30
N GLY A 6 5.22 0.62 -10.04
CA GLY A 6 4.37 0.34 -8.89
C GLY A 6 5.15 -0.18 -7.68
N LEU A 7 4.44 -0.53 -6.60
CA LEU A 7 5.07 -0.96 -5.34
C LEU A 7 5.74 -2.33 -5.39
N ALA A 8 5.41 -3.18 -6.37
CA ALA A 8 5.98 -4.53 -6.45
C ALA A 8 7.51 -4.51 -6.53
N GLY A 9 8.10 -3.53 -7.23
CA GLY A 9 9.55 -3.38 -7.33
C GLY A 9 10.22 -2.95 -6.02
N LEU A 10 9.46 -2.47 -5.04
CA LEU A 10 9.96 -2.02 -3.74
C LEU A 10 9.68 -3.03 -2.62
N ALA A 11 8.92 -4.10 -2.89
CA ALA A 11 8.41 -5.02 -1.87
C ALA A 11 9.52 -5.75 -1.09
N GLY A 12 10.72 -5.92 -1.69
CA GLY A 12 11.88 -6.54 -1.05
C GLY A 12 12.85 -5.55 -0.40
N ASP A 13 12.68 -4.25 -0.64
CA ASP A 13 13.61 -3.22 -0.17
C ASP A 13 13.23 -2.70 1.23
N TYR A 14 12.02 -3.02 1.71
CA TYR A 14 11.47 -2.51 2.96
C TYR A 14 10.74 -3.58 3.77
N ASP A 15 11.05 -3.63 5.06
CA ASP A 15 10.39 -4.54 6.02
C ASP A 15 8.99 -4.05 6.46
N LEU A 16 8.68 -2.77 6.24
CA LEU A 16 7.46 -2.10 6.70
C LEU A 16 7.01 -1.03 5.71
N PHE A 17 5.71 -1.02 5.43
CA PHE A 17 5.02 0.03 4.69
C PHE A 17 3.94 0.67 5.56
N ILE A 18 3.93 2.00 5.62
CA ILE A 18 2.89 2.81 6.25
C ILE A 18 2.12 3.51 5.14
N PHE A 19 0.81 3.30 5.09
CA PHE A 19 -0.08 3.96 4.14
C PHE A 19 -1.03 4.89 4.86
N ASP A 20 -1.27 6.05 4.26
CA ASP A 20 -2.48 6.81 4.55
C ASP A 20 -3.73 6.04 4.08
N LEU A 21 -4.90 6.45 4.55
CA LEU A 21 -6.18 5.79 4.30
C LEU A 21 -7.04 6.58 3.30
N TRP A 22 -7.39 7.82 3.64
CA TRP A 22 -8.25 8.66 2.82
C TRP A 22 -7.49 9.15 1.59
N GLY A 23 -8.04 8.91 0.39
CA GLY A 23 -7.37 9.27 -0.86
C GLY A 23 -6.26 8.30 -1.31
N VAL A 24 -5.92 7.29 -0.50
CA VAL A 24 -4.93 6.25 -0.84
C VAL A 24 -5.58 4.86 -0.95
N VAL A 25 -6.41 4.48 0.02
CA VAL A 25 -7.10 3.18 0.05
C VAL A 25 -8.57 3.33 -0.35
N HIS A 26 -9.21 4.42 0.05
CA HIS A 26 -10.62 4.69 -0.26
C HIS A 26 -10.94 6.18 -0.30
N ASP A 27 -12.11 6.52 -0.83
CA ASP A 27 -12.68 7.87 -0.85
C ASP A 27 -13.78 8.10 0.21
N GLY A 28 -14.06 7.09 1.04
CA GLY A 28 -15.13 7.11 2.05
C GLY A 28 -16.44 6.49 1.56
N VAL A 29 -16.52 6.15 0.28
CA VAL A 29 -17.65 5.42 -0.32
C VAL A 29 -17.21 4.03 -0.75
N ALA A 30 -16.06 3.93 -1.44
CA ALA A 30 -15.54 2.67 -1.97
C ALA A 30 -14.03 2.55 -1.81
N VAL A 31 -13.56 1.30 -1.73
CA VAL A 31 -12.12 0.98 -1.80
C VAL A 31 -11.65 1.10 -3.24
N TYR A 32 -10.49 1.74 -3.45
CA TYR A 32 -9.94 1.86 -4.79
C TYR A 32 -9.56 0.49 -5.38
N PRO A 33 -9.83 0.27 -6.68
CA PRO A 33 -9.45 -0.97 -7.35
C PRO A 33 -7.97 -1.29 -7.17
N GLY A 34 -7.66 -2.52 -6.76
CA GLY A 34 -6.29 -2.98 -6.57
C GLY A 34 -5.63 -2.57 -5.25
N ALA A 35 -6.17 -1.60 -4.50
CA ALA A 35 -5.56 -1.17 -3.22
C ALA A 35 -5.48 -2.35 -2.22
N ALA A 36 -6.59 -3.04 -2.00
CA ALA A 36 -6.63 -4.18 -1.09
C ALA A 36 -5.80 -5.38 -1.58
N ASP A 37 -5.66 -5.58 -2.89
CA ASP A 37 -4.79 -6.63 -3.45
C ASP A 37 -3.31 -6.30 -3.24
N CYS A 38 -2.91 -5.05 -3.50
CA CYS A 38 -1.56 -4.56 -3.26
C CYS A 38 -1.12 -4.79 -1.80
N LEU A 39 -1.94 -4.37 -0.83
CA LEU A 39 -1.62 -4.57 0.59
C LEU A 39 -1.51 -6.06 0.95
N ARG A 40 -2.36 -6.92 0.39
CA ARG A 40 -2.28 -8.37 0.58
C ARG A 40 -0.98 -8.94 0.02
N ARG A 41 -0.58 -8.52 -1.18
CA ARG A 41 0.67 -8.98 -1.82
C ARG A 41 1.89 -8.53 -1.05
N LEU A 42 1.95 -7.28 -0.59
CA LEU A 42 3.03 -6.79 0.28
C LEU A 42 3.16 -7.62 1.56
N ARG A 43 2.04 -7.91 2.23
CA ARG A 43 2.03 -8.82 3.39
C ARG A 43 2.48 -10.24 3.03
N GLY A 44 2.06 -10.75 1.88
CA GLY A 44 2.49 -12.05 1.35
C GLY A 44 3.99 -12.13 1.06
N HIS A 45 4.63 -11.00 0.77
CA HIS A 45 6.08 -10.86 0.63
C HIS A 45 6.83 -10.70 1.96
N GLY A 46 6.12 -10.78 3.11
CA GLY A 46 6.71 -10.68 4.44
C GLY A 46 6.81 -9.26 4.99
N ALA A 47 6.41 -8.25 4.22
CA ALA A 47 6.42 -6.88 4.69
C ALA A 47 5.29 -6.65 5.71
N ARG A 48 5.58 -5.88 6.76
CA ARG A 48 4.57 -5.35 7.66
C ARG A 48 3.82 -4.23 6.94
N VAL A 49 2.51 -4.17 7.12
CA VAL A 49 1.65 -3.14 6.51
C VAL A 49 0.83 -2.48 7.61
N VAL A 50 0.94 -1.17 7.73
CA VAL A 50 0.21 -0.34 8.70
C VAL A 50 -0.60 0.71 7.95
N LEU A 51 -1.86 0.86 8.33
CA LEU A 51 -2.69 1.99 7.91
C LEU A 51 -2.63 3.03 9.03
N LEU A 52 -2.19 4.24 8.71
CA LEU A 52 -2.12 5.37 9.64
C LEU A 52 -2.97 6.49 9.08
N SER A 53 -4.05 6.84 9.76
CA SER A 53 -4.97 7.89 9.33
C SER A 53 -5.13 8.96 10.39
N ASN A 54 -5.43 10.18 9.95
CA ASN A 54 -5.75 11.32 10.80
C ASN A 54 -7.26 11.42 11.14
N ALA A 55 -8.06 10.44 10.71
CA ALA A 55 -9.49 10.34 11.01
C ALA A 55 -9.78 9.93 12.46
#